data_AF-A0A7R8ZG53-F1
#
_entry.id   AF-A0A7R8ZG53-F1
#
_cell.length_a   1.000
_cell.length_b   1.000
_cell.length_c   1.000
_cell.angle_alpha   90.00
_cell.angle_beta   90.00
_cell.angle_gamma   90.00
#
_symmetry.space_group_name_H-M   'P 1'
#
loop_
_entity.id
_entity.type
_entity.pdbx_description
1 polymer ?
#
loop_
_entity_poly.entity_id
_entity_poly.type
_entity_poly.pdbx_seq_one_letter_code
_entity_poly.pdbx_strand_id
1 'polypeptide(L)'
;MATAAQLASLSEEQMQIMQSLELEMLGDMFARMTNSCRQKCIATKYHEGDLSKGEAVCLDRCVAKYLEVHERIGTKLQALTAEDDANLRKAVAEAEVQKPS
;
A
#
# COMPACT_ATOMS: atom_id res chain seq x y z
N MET A 1 -6.77 10.60 2.45
CA MET A 1 -7.65 10.86 1.29
C MET A 1 -7.61 12.37 1.04
N ALA A 2 -7.00 12.81 -0.07
CA ALA A 2 -6.87 14.24 -0.38
C ALA A 2 -8.24 14.83 -0.80
N THR A 3 -8.52 16.05 -0.37
CA THR A 3 -9.78 16.76 -0.63
C THR A 3 -9.86 17.29 -2.07
N ALA A 4 -11.07 17.36 -2.63
CA ALA A 4 -11.35 17.74 -4.03
C ALA A 4 -10.71 19.05 -4.51
N ALA A 5 -10.31 19.96 -3.61
CA ALA A 5 -9.64 21.22 -3.95
C ALA A 5 -8.19 21.05 -4.45
N GLN A 6 -7.48 19.97 -4.08
CA GLN A 6 -6.09 19.74 -4.52
C GLN A 6 -5.97 19.20 -5.97
N LEU A 7 -7.05 18.65 -6.54
CA LEU A 7 -7.06 18.12 -7.91
C LEU A 7 -7.17 19.21 -8.99
N ALA A 8 -7.50 20.45 -8.62
CA ALA A 8 -7.81 21.52 -9.56
C ALA A 8 -6.56 22.22 -10.17
N SER A 9 -5.34 21.83 -9.80
CA SER A 9 -4.10 22.48 -10.26
C SER A 9 -3.01 21.51 -10.76
N LEU A 10 -3.36 20.28 -11.11
CA LEU A 10 -2.40 19.34 -11.72
C LEU A 10 -2.38 19.56 -13.24
N SER A 11 -1.18 19.65 -13.84
CA SER A 11 -1.07 19.64 -15.30
C SER A 11 -1.59 18.32 -15.87
N GLU A 12 -2.04 18.31 -17.12
CA GLU A 12 -2.51 17.07 -17.78
C GLU A 12 -1.48 15.94 -17.69
N GLU A 13 -0.19 16.29 -17.80
CA GLU A 13 0.94 15.35 -17.63
C GLU A 13 1.03 14.80 -16.21
N GLN A 14 0.88 15.64 -15.18
CA GLN A 14 0.88 15.19 -13.79
C GLN A 14 -0.32 14.28 -13.47
N MET A 15 -1.48 14.55 -14.07
CA MET A 15 -2.65 13.69 -13.93
C MET A 15 -2.44 12.32 -14.57
N GLN A 16 -1.82 12.27 -15.76
CA GLN A 16 -1.49 11.01 -16.43
C GLN A 16 -0.48 10.18 -15.62
N ILE A 17 0.55 10.82 -15.05
CA ILE A 17 1.54 10.15 -14.21
C ILE A 17 0.89 9.60 -12.93
N MET A 18 -0.02 10.35 -12.31
CA MET A 18 -0.68 9.88 -11.09
C MET A 18 -1.59 8.67 -11.38
N GLN A 19 -2.33 8.71 -12.49
CA GLN A 19 -3.18 7.59 -12.92
C GLN A 19 -2.36 6.34 -13.26
N SER A 20 -1.24 6.47 -13.96
CA SER A 20 -0.38 5.33 -14.28
C SER A 20 0.21 4.71 -13.01
N LEU A 21 0.64 5.54 -12.06
CA LEU A 21 1.15 5.08 -10.78
C LEU A 21 0.08 4.37 -9.95
N GLU A 22 -1.15 4.90 -9.90
CA GLU A 22 -2.27 4.25 -9.22
C GLU A 22 -2.52 2.84 -9.78
N LEU A 23 -2.53 2.69 -11.11
CA LEU A 23 -2.72 1.39 -11.76
C LEU A 23 -1.57 0.41 -11.44
N GLU A 24 -0.33 0.87 -11.49
CA GLU A 24 0.83 0.03 -11.17
C GLU A 24 0.80 -0.45 -9.70
N MET A 25 0.48 0.46 -8.77
CA MET A 25 0.35 0.12 -7.36
C MET A 25 -0.80 -0.88 -7.10
N LEU A 26 -1.97 -0.67 -7.72
CA LEU A 26 -3.08 -1.62 -7.61
C LEU A 26 -2.71 -2.99 -8.19
N GLY A 27 -1.94 -3.02 -9.29
CA GLY A 27 -1.43 -4.23 -9.91
C GLY A 27 -0.51 -5.04 -8.97
N ASP A 28 0.49 -4.39 -8.37
CA ASP A 28 1.39 -5.04 -7.42
C ASP A 28 0.63 -5.54 -6.18
N MET A 29 -0.28 -4.73 -5.64
CA MET A 29 -1.12 -5.12 -4.50
C MET A 29 -1.97 -6.35 -4.81
N PHE A 30 -2.61 -6.40 -5.99
CA PHE A 30 -3.40 -7.53 -6.44
C PHE A 30 -2.56 -8.80 -6.60
N ALA A 31 -1.37 -8.69 -7.19
CA ALA A 31 -0.46 -9.82 -7.39
C ALA A 31 0.01 -10.41 -6.05
N ARG A 32 0.39 -9.55 -5.10
CA ARG A 32 0.82 -9.97 -3.75
C ARG A 32 -0.31 -10.60 -2.95
N MET A 33 -1.50 -10.00 -3.00
CA MET A 33 -2.70 -10.55 -2.35
C MET A 33 -3.06 -11.92 -2.91
N THR A 34 -3.11 -12.05 -4.24
CA THR A 34 -3.44 -13.30 -4.92
C THR A 34 -2.46 -14.41 -4.54
N ASN A 35 -1.15 -14.12 -4.53
CA ASN A 35 -0.14 -15.09 -4.11
C ASN A 35 -0.27 -15.47 -2.63
N SER A 36 -0.52 -14.49 -1.75
CA SER A 36 -0.70 -14.75 -0.31
C SER A 36 -1.92 -15.61 -0.05
N CYS A 37 -3.07 -15.28 -0.65
CA CYS A 37 -4.31 -16.04 -0.45
C CYS A 37 -4.25 -17.42 -1.10
N ARG A 38 -3.61 -17.56 -2.26
CA ARG A 38 -3.36 -18.88 -2.86
C ARG A 38 -2.54 -19.77 -1.93
N GLN A 39 -1.44 -19.25 -1.37
CA GLN A 39 -0.59 -20.02 -0.45
C GLN A 39 -1.29 -20.40 0.86
N LYS A 40 -2.21 -19.57 1.36
CA LYS A 40 -2.91 -19.81 2.63
C LYS A 40 -4.13 -20.72 2.49
N CYS A 41 -4.84 -20.62 1.37
CA CYS A 41 -6.15 -21.24 1.22
C CYS A 41 -6.16 -22.45 0.28
N ILE A 42 -5.23 -22.54 -0.68
CA ILE A 42 -5.22 -23.63 -1.67
C ILE A 42 -4.14 -24.63 -1.31
N ALA A 43 -4.52 -25.91 -1.20
CA ALA A 43 -3.58 -26.98 -0.90
C ALA A 43 -2.59 -27.18 -2.06
N THR A 44 -1.35 -27.56 -1.74
CA THR A 44 -0.33 -27.87 -2.77
C THR A 44 -0.60 -29.20 -3.50
N LYS A 45 -1.41 -30.07 -2.90
CA LYS A 45 -1.88 -31.32 -3.50
C LYS A 45 -3.33 -31.15 -3.95
N TYR A 46 -3.52 -31.11 -5.25
CA TYR A 46 -4.83 -30.98 -5.87
C TYR A 46 -5.48 -32.36 -6.04
N HIS A 47 -6.71 -32.50 -5.55
CA HIS A 47 -7.51 -33.70 -5.74
C HIS A 47 -8.53 -33.55 -6.87
N GLU A 48 -8.98 -32.32 -7.11
CA GLU A 48 -9.93 -31.90 -8.14
C GLU A 48 -9.54 -30.53 -8.70
N GLY A 49 -10.10 -30.15 -9.86
CA GLY A 49 -9.79 -28.88 -10.53
C GLY A 49 -10.62 -27.69 -10.06
N ASP A 50 -11.76 -27.97 -9.43
CA ASP A 50 -12.65 -26.95 -8.88
C ASP A 50 -12.26 -26.61 -7.43
N LEU A 51 -12.63 -25.41 -6.99
CA LEU A 51 -12.46 -25.03 -5.59
C LEU A 51 -13.47 -25.77 -4.71
N SER A 52 -12.97 -26.40 -3.65
CA SER A 52 -13.84 -26.90 -2.60
C SER A 52 -14.57 -25.75 -1.89
N LYS A 53 -15.71 -26.05 -1.26
CA LYS A 53 -16.45 -25.05 -0.46
C LYS A 53 -15.58 -24.40 0.62
N GLY A 54 -14.65 -25.16 1.19
CA GLY A 54 -13.70 -24.66 2.20
C GLY A 54 -12.70 -23.66 1.62
N GLU A 55 -12.14 -23.96 0.45
CA GLU A 55 -11.21 -23.09 -0.25
C GLU A 55 -11.89 -21.78 -0.67
N ALA A 56 -13.10 -21.84 -1.22
CA ALA A 56 -13.88 -20.66 -1.60
C ALA A 56 -14.11 -19.72 -0.40
N VAL A 57 -14.62 -20.24 0.72
CA VAL A 57 -14.86 -19.45 1.94
C VAL A 57 -13.55 -18.94 2.56
N CYS A 58 -12.46 -19.71 2.45
CA CYS A 58 -11.14 -19.26 2.90
C CYS A 58 -10.65 -18.06 2.07
N LEU A 59 -10.78 -18.11 0.74
CA LEU A 59 -10.35 -17.03 -0.15
C LEU A 59 -11.08 -15.72 0.17
N ASP A 60 -12.40 -15.75 0.36
CA ASP A 60 -13.19 -14.57 0.75
C ASP A 60 -12.67 -13.95 2.06
N ARG A 61 -12.46 -14.78 3.08
CA ARG A 61 -11.91 -14.35 4.38
C ARG A 61 -10.48 -13.83 4.24
N CYS A 62 -9.66 -14.47 3.41
CA CYS A 62 -8.28 -14.08 3.19
C CYS A 62 -8.19 -12.69 2.56
N VAL A 63 -8.97 -12.42 1.51
CA VAL A 63 -9.01 -11.12 0.85
C VAL A 63 -9.47 -10.03 1.84
N ALA A 64 -10.54 -10.29 2.58
CA ALA A 64 -11.02 -9.35 3.60
C ALA A 64 -9.94 -9.02 4.65
N LYS A 65 -9.23 -10.04 5.15
CA LYS A 65 -8.13 -9.86 6.10
C LYS A 65 -6.90 -9.20 5.50
N TYR A 66 -6.59 -9.49 4.24
CA TYR A 66 -5.46 -8.87 3.55
C TYR A 66 -5.66 -7.37 3.43
N LEU A 67 -6.86 -6.92 3.04
CA LEU A 67 -7.19 -5.50 2.92
C LEU A 67 -7.20 -4.80 4.29
N GLU A 68 -7.76 -5.43 5.33
CA GLU A 68 -7.71 -4.91 6.70
C GLU A 68 -6.27 -4.70 7.19
N VAL A 69 -5.39 -5.67 6.92
CA VAL A 69 -3.97 -5.57 7.29
C VAL A 69 -3.24 -4.54 6.44
N HIS A 70 -3.52 -4.48 5.14
CA HIS A 70 -2.94 -3.51 4.22
C HIS A 70 -3.24 -2.07 4.65
N GLU A 71 -4.49 -1.77 5.05
CA GLU A 71 -4.88 -0.47 5.58
C GLU A 71 -4.10 -0.11 6.85
N ARG A 72 -4.05 -1.03 7.83
CA ARG A 72 -3.33 -0.81 9.10
C ARG A 72 -1.84 -0.55 8.89
N ILE A 73 -1.21 -1.32 8.00
CA ILE A 73 0.19 -1.11 7.62
C ILE A 73 0.35 0.28 6.98
N GLY A 74 -0.56 0.66 6.08
CA GLY A 74 -0.57 2.00 5.46
C GLY A 74 -0.63 3.13 6.49
N THR A 75 -1.54 3.05 7.46
CA THR A 75 -1.64 4.05 8.54
C THR A 75 -0.37 4.11 9.39
N LYS A 76 0.20 2.95 9.74
CA LYS A 76 1.43 2.91 10.55
C LYS A 76 2.63 3.47 9.78
N LEU A 77 2.74 3.15 8.50
CA LEU A 77 3.81 3.66 7.64
C LEU A 77 3.73 5.18 7.53
N GLN A 78 2.54 5.75 7.28
CA GLN A 78 2.35 7.20 7.24
C GLN A 78 2.75 7.89 8.54
N ALA A 79 2.41 7.30 9.69
CA ALA A 79 2.80 7.84 10.99
C ALA A 79 4.32 7.84 11.17
N LEU A 80 5.00 6.76 10.76
CA LEU A 80 6.47 6.66 10.82
C LEU A 80 7.13 7.67 9.88
N THR A 81 6.65 7.81 8.65
CA THR A 81 7.20 8.79 7.69
C THR A 81 7.07 10.23 8.19
N ALA A 82 5.94 10.58 8.82
CA ALA A 82 5.76 11.90 9.40
C ALA A 82 6.72 12.18 10.57
N GLU A 83 7.00 11.16 11.39
CA GLU A 83 7.98 11.24 12.48
C GLU A 83 9.41 11.41 11.94
N ASP A 84 9.78 10.58 10.95
CA ASP A 84 11.10 10.62 10.29
C ASP A 84 11.34 11.99 9.63
N ASP A 85 10.35 12.53 8.91
CA ASP A 85 10.43 13.87 8.31
C ASP A 85 10.64 14.96 9.36
N ALA A 86 9.96 14.87 10.50
CA ALA A 86 10.12 15.83 11.59
C ALA A 86 11.52 15.74 12.21
N ASN A 87 12.05 14.53 12.37
CA ASN A 87 13.39 14.29 12.90
C ASN A 87 14.47 14.78 11.93
N LEU A 88 14.30 14.54 10.62
CA LEU A 88 15.20 15.04 9.57
C LEU A 88 15.21 16.57 9.53
N ARG A 89 14.04 17.22 9.60
CA ARG A 89 13.97 18.69 9.62
C ARG A 89 14.65 19.30 10.84
N LYS A 90 14.52 18.67 12.01
CA LYS A 90 15.25 19.09 13.22
C LYS A 90 16.75 18.92 13.05
N ALA A 91 17.20 17.76 12.54
CA ALA A 91 18.62 17.51 12.31
C ALA A 91 19.23 18.48 11.29
N VAL A 92 18.49 18.83 10.23
CA VAL A 92 18.92 19.84 9.24
C VAL A 92 18.98 21.23 9.87
N ALA A 93 17.96 21.62 10.66
CA ALA A 93 17.95 22.91 11.35
C ALA A 93 19.09 23.03 12.38
N GLU A 94 19.39 21.95 13.12
CA GLU A 94 20.52 21.89 14.05
C GLU A 94 21.87 21.98 13.32
N ALA A 95 21.99 21.38 12.14
CA ALA A 95 23.19 21.48 11.30
C ALA A 95 23.39 22.88 10.70
N GLU A 96 22.32 23.61 10.38
CA GLU A 96 22.40 24.99 9.87
C GLU A 96 22.84 26.00 10.95
N VAL A 97 22.49 25.76 12.22
CA VAL A 97 22.88 26.63 13.35
C VAL A 97 24.38 26.56 13.68
N GLN A 98 25.07 25.47 13.33
CA GLN A 98 26.48 25.23 13.67
C GLN A 98 27.49 25.72 12.60
N LYS A 99 27.05 26.35 11.49
CA LYS A 99 27.99 26.84 10.45
C LYS A 99 28.77 28.05 10.99
N PRO A 100 30.10 27.96 11.19
CA PRO A 100 30.89 29.09 11.67
C PRO A 100 30.98 30.16 10.56
N SER A 101 30.89 31.42 10.98
CA SER A 101 31.14 32.60 10.15
C SER A 101 32.56 32.61 9.58
#